data_AF-A0A6I3V1S0-F1
#
_entry.id   AF-A0A6I3V1S0-F1
#
_cell.length_a   1.000
_cell.length_b   1.000
_cell.length_c   1.000
_cell.angle_alpha   90.00
_cell.angle_beta   90.00
_cell.angle_gamma   90.00
#
_symmetry.space_group_name_H-M   'P 1'
#
loop_
_entity.id
_entity.type
_entity.pdbx_description
1 polymer ?
#
loop_
_entity_poly.entity_id
_entity_poly.type
_entity_poly.pdbx_seq_one_letter_code
_entity_poly.pdbx_strand_id
1 'polypeptide(L)' 'AWIMPGLVNCHTHSAMTGLRGIRDDSNLHEWLNDYIWPAEAGFTPDMTTKAVKEALTEMLQSGTTTFSDMYNPNGVD' A
#
# COMPACT_ATOMS: atom_id res chain seq x y z
N ALA A 1 -5.22 23.81 20.57
CA ALA A 1 -4.73 22.60 19.89
C ALA A 1 -3.23 22.72 19.73
N TRP A 2 -2.50 21.61 19.83
CA TRP A 2 -1.07 21.58 19.50
C TRP A 2 -0.93 21.53 17.98
N ILE A 3 0.03 22.27 17.42
CA ILE A 3 0.33 22.29 15.98
C ILE A 3 1.75 21.72 15.81
N MET A 4 1.91 20.83 14.84
CA MET A 4 3.18 20.22 14.49
C MET A 4 3.30 20.09 12.96
N PRO A 5 4.52 19.91 12.42
CA PRO A 5 4.70 19.49 11.03
C PRO A 5 3.98 18.16 10.76
N GLY A 6 3.57 17.95 9.50
CA GLY A 6 3.02 16.67 9.07
C GLY A 6 4.05 15.54 9.15
N LEU A 7 3.57 14.33 9.41
CA LEU A 7 4.41 13.15 9.50
C LEU A 7 4.94 12.72 8.12
N VAL A 8 6.13 12.14 8.12
CA VAL A 8 6.77 11.59 6.91
C VAL A 8 6.81 10.07 7.01
N ASN A 9 6.07 9.38 6.16
CA ASN A 9 6.14 7.93 6.02
C ASN A 9 7.27 7.56 5.04
N CYS A 10 8.45 7.26 5.58
CA CYS A 10 9.65 7.07 4.78
C CYS A 10 9.64 5.82 3.87
N HIS A 11 8.67 4.91 4.00
CA HIS A 11 8.58 3.72 3.16
C HIS A 11 7.16 3.10 3.21
N THR A 12 6.54 2.89 2.05
CA THR A 12 5.25 2.21 1.96
C THR A 12 5.04 1.53 0.59
N HIS A 13 3.98 0.72 0.53
CA HIS A 13 3.45 0.08 -0.68
C HIS A 13 1.96 0.44 -0.78
N SER A 14 1.65 1.63 -1.29
CA SER A 14 0.35 2.29 -1.13
C SER A 14 -0.83 1.48 -1.68
N ALA A 15 -0.69 0.83 -2.84
CA ALA A 15 -1.78 0.02 -3.40
C ALA A 15 -1.98 -1.34 -2.70
N MET A 16 -1.06 -1.79 -1.83
CA MET A 16 -1.24 -3.01 -1.01
C MET A 16 -2.32 -2.79 0.06
N THR A 17 -2.81 -1.56 0.24
CA THR A 17 -4.00 -1.28 1.06
C THR A 17 -5.19 -2.15 0.64
N GLY A 18 -5.34 -2.43 -0.65
CA GLY A 18 -6.38 -3.35 -1.17
C GLY A 18 -6.13 -4.83 -0.86
N LEU A 19 -4.94 -5.19 -0.37
CA LEU A 19 -4.56 -6.55 0.03
C LEU A 19 -4.54 -6.73 1.56
N ARG A 20 -5.00 -5.72 2.32
CA ARG A 20 -4.97 -5.77 3.79
C ARG A 20 -5.70 -7.01 4.31
N GLY A 21 -4.99 -7.83 5.08
CA GLY A 21 -5.53 -9.05 5.68
C GLY A 21 -5.75 -10.22 4.72
N ILE A 22 -5.20 -10.17 3.50
CA ILE A 22 -5.34 -11.28 2.54
C ILE A 22 -4.71 -12.59 3.06
N ARG A 23 -3.61 -12.48 3.79
CA ARG A 23 -2.92 -13.60 4.42
C ARG A 23 -2.08 -13.10 5.59
N ASP A 24 -2.54 -13.42 6.79
CA ASP A 24 -1.79 -13.29 8.03
C ASP A 24 -1.18 -14.65 8.43
N ASP A 25 -0.26 -14.63 9.39
CA ASP A 25 0.35 -15.82 10.02
C ASP A 25 1.01 -16.80 9.03
N SER A 26 1.74 -16.27 8.04
CA SER A 26 2.52 -17.06 7.07
C SER A 26 4.00 -16.66 7.06
N ASN A 27 4.85 -17.57 6.56
CA ASN A 27 6.26 -17.23 6.32
C ASN A 27 6.38 -16.30 5.12
N LEU A 28 7.43 -15.47 5.10
CA LEU A 28 7.64 -14.47 4.05
C LEU A 28 7.57 -15.04 2.63
N HIS A 29 8.24 -16.17 2.37
CA HIS A 29 8.26 -16.75 1.03
C HIS A 29 6.89 -17.27 0.59
N GLU A 30 6.17 -17.94 1.49
CA GLU A 30 4.79 -18.38 1.25
C GLU A 30 3.89 -17.16 0.99
N TRP A 31 3.96 -16.15 1.85
CA TRP A 31 3.21 -14.90 1.72
C TRP A 31 3.44 -14.23 0.35
N LEU A 32 4.70 -14.08 -0.06
CA LEU A 32 5.06 -13.44 -1.32
C LEU A 32 4.63 -14.28 -2.54
N ASN A 33 5.10 -15.52 -2.62
CA ASN A 33 4.99 -16.34 -3.83
C ASN A 33 3.58 -16.88 -4.05
N ASP A 34 2.91 -17.28 -2.97
CA ASP A 34 1.66 -18.03 -3.05
C ASP A 34 0.44 -17.10 -2.94
N TYR A 35 0.59 -15.90 -2.38
CA TYR A 35 -0.51 -14.97 -2.12
C TYR A 35 -0.32 -13.58 -2.74
N ILE A 36 0.74 -12.85 -2.38
CA ILE A 36 0.89 -11.45 -2.78
C ILE A 36 1.14 -11.30 -4.28
N TRP A 37 2.19 -11.93 -4.83
CA TRP A 37 2.50 -11.76 -6.26
C TRP A 37 1.39 -12.28 -7.19
N PRO A 38 0.72 -13.42 -6.90
CA PRO A 38 -0.45 -13.84 -7.67
C PRO A 38 -1.61 -12.85 -7.60
N ALA A 39 -1.87 -12.24 -6.44
CA ALA A 39 -2.93 -11.24 -6.28
C ALA A 39 -2.59 -9.93 -7.02
N GLU A 40 -1.35 -9.45 -6.87
CA GLU A 40 -0.86 -8.24 -7.54
C GLU A 40 -0.79 -8.40 -9.06
N ALA A 41 -0.55 -9.61 -9.59
CA ALA A 41 -0.61 -9.87 -11.02
C ALA A 41 -2.01 -9.62 -11.63
N GLY A 42 -3.06 -9.60 -10.81
CA GLY A 42 -4.43 -9.26 -11.22
C GLY A 42 -4.78 -7.78 -11.08
N PHE A 43 -3.84 -6.92 -10.64
CA PHE A 43 -4.14 -5.51 -10.44
C PHE A 43 -4.34 -4.78 -11.77
N THR A 44 -5.44 -4.05 -11.84
CA THR A 44 -5.72 -3.14 -12.96
C THR A 44 -5.44 -1.70 -12.53
N PRO A 45 -5.21 -0.77 -13.48
CA PRO A 45 -5.03 0.66 -13.15
C PRO A 45 -6.16 1.24 -12.28
N ASP A 46 -7.41 0.80 -12.51
CA ASP A 46 -8.57 1.26 -11.74
C ASP A 46 -8.55 0.72 -10.30
N MET A 47 -8.27 -0.57 -10.11
CA MET A 47 -8.13 -1.17 -8.78
C MET A 47 -7.01 -0.51 -7.98
N THR A 48 -5.84 -0.35 -8.60
CA THR A 48 -4.68 0.32 -8.00
C THR A 48 -5.03 1.75 -7.62
N THR A 49 -5.67 2.51 -8.50
CA THR A 49 -6.09 3.89 -8.21
C THR A 49 -7.01 3.97 -7.00
N LYS A 50 -7.95 3.03 -6.85
CA LYS A 50 -8.86 2.96 -5.70
C LYS A 50 -8.09 2.64 -4.42
N ALA A 51 -7.21 1.64 -4.44
CA ALA A 51 -6.41 1.24 -3.28
C ALA A 51 -5.47 2.38 -2.82
N VAL A 52 -4.83 3.09 -3.74
CA VAL A 52 -3.98 4.25 -3.42
C VAL A 52 -4.81 5.37 -2.78
N LYS A 53 -6.01 5.67 -3.30
CA LYS A 53 -6.89 6.66 -2.68
C LYS A 53 -7.27 6.30 -1.24
N GLU A 54 -7.48 5.02 -0.97
CA GLU A 54 -7.73 4.52 0.38
C GLU A 54 -6.51 4.73 1.28
N ALA A 55 -5.30 4.39 0.81
CA ALA A 55 -4.05 4.63 1.52
C ALA A 55 -3.84 6.12 1.85
N LEU A 56 -4.09 7.00 0.88
CA LEU A 56 -4.02 8.46 1.07
C LEU A 56 -5.01 8.95 2.12
N THR A 57 -6.22 8.39 2.15
CA THR A 57 -7.25 8.75 3.12
C THR A 57 -6.82 8.39 4.55
N GLU A 58 -6.28 7.19 4.74
CA GLU A 58 -5.76 6.73 6.04
C GLU A 58 -4.57 7.59 6.49
N MET A 59 -3.62 7.87 5.59
CA MET A 59 -2.46 8.72 5.87
C MET A 59 -2.86 10.14 6.29
N LEU A 60 -3.85 10.74 5.62
CA LEU A 60 -4.33 12.08 5.98
C LEU A 60 -5.03 12.07 7.35
N GLN A 61 -5.82 11.03 7.66
CA GLN A 61 -6.47 10.88 8.97
C GLN A 61 -5.46 10.73 10.12
N SER A 62 -4.29 10.14 9.85
CA SER A 62 -3.21 9.98 10.83
C SER A 62 -2.19 11.13 10.83
N GLY A 63 -2.37 12.18 10.02
CA GLY A 63 -1.47 13.34 9.96
C GLY A 63 -0.20 13.16 9.12
N THR A 64 -0.12 12.12 8.28
CA THR A 64 0.95 11.93 7.30
C THR A 64 0.73 12.82 6.08
N THR A 65 1.75 13.59 5.72
CA THR A 65 1.69 14.54 4.59
C THR A 65 2.69 14.23 3.48
N THR A 66 3.65 13.34 3.74
CA THR A 66 4.67 12.95 2.78
C THR A 66 4.95 11.46 2.94
N PHE A 67 5.10 10.75 1.84
CA PHE A 67 5.45 9.34 1.85
C PHE A 67 6.38 8.97 0.70
N SER A 68 7.18 7.91 0.88
CA SER A 68 8.00 7.30 -0.17
C SER A 68 7.41 5.95 -0.53
N ASP A 69 6.99 5.81 -1.78
CA ASP A 69 6.29 4.62 -2.28
C ASP A 69 7.17 3.82 -3.23
N MET A 70 7.07 2.50 -3.15
CA MET A 70 7.63 1.54 -4.12
C MET A 70 6.53 0.54 -4.43
N TYR A 71 6.01 0.47 -5.65
CA TYR A 71 4.81 -0.36 -5.87
C TYR A 71 4.92 -1.49 -6.89
N ASN A 72 5.68 -1.37 -7.98
CA ASN A 72 5.94 -2.48 -8.88
C ASN A 72 7.03 -2.04 -9.86
N PRO A 73 8.13 -2.80 -10.07
CA PRO A 73 9.12 -2.43 -11.08
C PRO A 73 8.56 -2.47 -12.52
N ASN A 74 7.49 -3.23 -12.76
CA ASN A 74 6.92 -3.46 -14.10
C ASN A 74 5.71 -2.57 -14.43
N GLY A 75 5.30 -1.69 -13.51
CA GLY A 75 4.09 -0.87 -13.68
C GLY A 75 2.79 -1.64 -13.42
N VAL A 76 1.65 -0.96 -13.60
CA VAL A 76 0.30 -1.54 -13.39
C VAL A 76 -0.54 -1.41 -14.67
N ASP A 77 0.13 -1.36 -15.82
CA ASP A 77 -0.47 -1.25 -17.15
C ASP A 77 -0.99 -2.59 -17.68
#